data_AF-A0AAE1MVV7-F1
#
_entry.id   AF-A0AAE1MVV7-F1
#
_cell.length_a   1.000
_cell.length_b   1.000
_cell.length_c   1.000
_cell.angle_alpha   90.00
_cell.angle_beta   90.00
_cell.angle_gamma   90.00
#
_symmetry.space_group_name_H-M   'P 1'
#
loop_
_entity.id
_entity.type
_entity.pdbx_description
1 polymer ?
#
loop_
_entity_poly.entity_id
_entity_poly.type
_entity_poly.pdbx_seq_one_letter_code
_entity_poly.pdbx_strand_id
1 'polypeptide(L)'
;MKEQGLTLPFTSGELTEVSDSSKSHKLYVSKILQKAFVEVNEKGTEASASTTAVFELFSAMWLKPKPSFVASHPFLFMIREETSLAVFGAVLNPVLDS
;
A
#
# COMPACT_ATOMS: atom_id res chain seq x y z
N MET A 1 13.00 5.49 10.57
CA MET A 1 12.95 6.98 10.60
C MET A 1 14.24 7.58 11.13
N LYS A 2 14.68 7.27 12.37
CA LYS A 2 15.98 7.76 12.90
C LYS A 2 17.18 7.34 12.03
N GLU A 3 17.24 6.06 11.67
CA GLU A 3 18.31 5.51 10.80
C GLU A 3 18.26 6.04 9.36
N GLN A 4 17.11 6.58 8.95
CA GLN A 4 16.90 7.20 7.64
C GLN A 4 17.22 8.71 7.68
N GLY A 5 17.88 9.20 8.74
CA GLY A 5 18.30 10.60 8.90
C GLY A 5 17.29 11.52 9.57
N LEU A 6 16.04 11.08 9.80
CA LEU A 6 15.03 11.88 10.50
C LEU A 6 15.18 11.72 12.01
N THR A 7 16.03 12.54 12.62
CA THR A 7 16.39 12.46 14.05
C THR A 7 15.81 13.58 14.89
N LEU A 8 15.64 14.80 14.34
CA LEU A 8 15.21 15.99 15.09
C LEU A 8 13.94 15.79 15.94
N PRO A 9 12.84 15.19 15.44
CA PRO A 9 11.63 15.01 16.25
C PRO A 9 11.84 14.08 17.44
N PHE A 10 12.89 13.27 17.43
CA PHE A 10 13.21 12.29 18.47
C PHE A 10 14.27 12.77 19.46
N THR A 11 14.73 14.02 19.32
CA THR A 11 15.70 14.68 20.21
C THR A 11 14.98 15.67 21.10
N SER A 12 15.35 15.68 22.39
CA SER A 12 14.76 16.58 23.38
C SER A 12 15.02 18.05 23.04
N GLY A 13 13.97 18.87 23.05
CA GLY A 13 14.07 20.32 22.91
C GLY A 13 14.07 20.85 21.48
N GLU A 14 13.95 19.96 20.48
CA GLU A 14 13.78 20.35 19.07
C GLU A 14 12.31 20.64 18.72
N LEU A 15 11.36 20.25 19.56
CA LEU A 15 9.90 20.42 19.34
C LEU A 15 9.34 21.63 20.09
N THR A 16 9.93 22.81 19.90
CA THR A 16 9.62 24.02 20.69
C THR A 16 8.19 24.52 20.50
N GLU A 17 7.64 24.41 19.29
CA GLU A 17 6.31 24.91 18.91
C GLU A 17 5.15 23.96 19.27
N VAL A 18 5.43 22.78 19.83
CA VAL A 18 4.40 21.77 20.14
C VAL A 18 3.70 22.06 21.48
N SER A 19 4.29 22.88 22.35
CA SER A 19 3.74 23.20 23.67
C SER A 19 4.24 24.55 24.20
N ASP A 20 3.31 25.38 24.68
CA ASP A 20 3.59 26.66 25.36
C ASP A 20 4.12 26.51 26.81
N SER A 21 4.43 25.28 27.24
CA SER A 21 4.91 25.05 28.61
C SER A 21 6.41 25.31 28.74
N SER A 22 6.84 25.78 29.92
CA SER A 22 8.27 25.92 30.27
C SER A 22 9.08 24.61 30.18
N LYS A 23 8.39 23.47 30.04
CA LYS A 23 8.96 22.12 29.85
C LYS A 23 9.16 21.74 28.38
N SER A 24 8.91 22.65 27.43
CA SER A 24 9.05 22.40 25.98
C SER A 24 10.44 21.84 25.60
N HIS A 25 11.49 22.27 26.32
CA HIS A 25 12.87 21.76 26.19
C HIS A 25 13.04 20.25 26.46
N LYS A 26 12.03 19.58 27.05
CA LYS A 26 12.03 18.13 27.33
C LYS A 26 11.10 17.32 26.43
N LEU A 27 10.44 17.97 25.47
CA LEU A 27 9.52 17.30 24.54
C LEU A 27 10.29 16.71 23.36
N TYR A 28 9.92 15.46 23.05
CA TYR A 28 10.38 14.73 21.87
C TYR A 28 9.43 13.56 21.60
N VAL A 29 9.43 13.06 20.37
CA VAL A 29 8.72 11.86 19.96
C VAL A 29 9.44 10.64 20.52
N SER A 30 8.78 9.90 21.41
CA SER A 30 9.34 8.67 21.98
C SER A 30 9.18 7.49 21.00
N LYS A 31 7.98 7.32 20.43
CA LYS A 31 7.62 6.26 19.48
C LYS A 31 6.56 6.76 18.50
N ILE A 32 6.62 6.24 17.27
CA ILE A 32 5.56 6.37 16.27
C ILE A 32 5.08 4.95 15.98
N LEU A 33 3.78 4.71 16.10
CA LEU A 33 3.17 3.40 15.89
C LEU A 33 2.19 3.50 14.72
N GLN A 34 2.40 2.68 13.69
CA GLN A 34 1.52 2.58 12.53
C GLN A 34 1.12 1.11 12.37
N LYS A 35 -0.19 0.86 12.28
CA LYS A 35 -0.76 -0.47 12.01
C LYS A 35 -1.69 -0.35 10.80
N ALA A 36 -1.56 -1.26 9.85
CA ALA A 36 -2.41 -1.35 8.68
C ALA A 36 -2.84 -2.81 8.49
N PHE A 37 -4.02 -3.01 7.90
CA PHE A 37 -4.58 -4.32 7.58
C PHE A 37 -5.15 -4.26 6.16
N VAL A 38 -4.91 -5.29 5.36
CA VAL A 38 -5.37 -5.41 3.98
C VAL A 38 -5.95 -6.80 3.80
N GLU A 39 -7.19 -6.88 3.36
CA GLU A 39 -7.89 -8.12 3.03
C GLU A 39 -8.23 -8.10 1.54
N VAL A 40 -7.95 -9.21 0.85
CA VAL A 40 -8.30 -9.39 -0.56
C VAL A 40 -9.18 -10.63 -0.64
N ASN A 41 -10.42 -10.44 -1.11
CA ASN A 41 -11.38 -11.50 -1.35
C ASN A 41 -12.13 -11.25 -2.66
N GLU A 42 -12.88 -12.26 -3.11
CA GLU A 42 -13.59 -12.21 -4.40
C GLU A 42 -14.73 -11.18 -4.41
N LYS A 43 -15.29 -10.85 -3.24
CA LYS A 43 -16.37 -9.84 -3.12
C LYS A 43 -15.86 -8.42 -3.38
N GLY A 44 -14.59 -8.15 -3.07
CA GLY A 44 -13.97 -6.84 -3.28
C GLY A 44 -13.61 -6.53 -4.73
N THR A 45 -13.80 -7.46 -5.67
CA THR A 45 -13.47 -7.30 -7.10
C THR A 45 -14.50 -8.02 -7.97
N GLU A 46 -15.77 -7.96 -7.60
CA GLU A 46 -16.86 -8.55 -8.39
C GLU A 46 -17.12 -7.74 -9.67
N ALA A 47 -16.32 -8.06 -10.71
CA ALA A 47 -16.71 -8.07 -12.10
C ALA A 47 -17.27 -6.77 -12.76
N SER A 48 -16.52 -5.66 -12.74
CA SER A 48 -16.69 -4.59 -13.75
C SER A 48 -15.98 -4.92 -15.08
N ALA A 49 -16.11 -6.16 -15.55
CA ALA A 49 -15.59 -6.63 -16.83
C ALA A 49 -16.64 -7.49 -17.53
N SER A 50 -17.88 -6.99 -17.64
CA SER A 50 -18.80 -7.48 -18.66
C SER A 50 -18.32 -6.94 -20.01
N THR A 51 -17.37 -7.63 -20.64
CA THR A 51 -17.06 -7.35 -22.05
C THR A 51 -18.09 -8.07 -22.92
N THR A 52 -19.11 -7.30 -23.25
CA THR A 52 -20.12 -7.47 -24.31
C THR A 52 -19.62 -8.35 -25.45
N ALA A 53 -20.48 -9.28 -25.87
CA ALA A 53 -20.33 -10.21 -26.98
C ALA A 53 -20.00 -9.54 -28.33
N VAL A 54 -18.75 -9.11 -28.52
CA VAL A 54 -18.28 -8.48 -29.79
C VAL A 54 -17.18 -9.31 -30.47
N PHE A 55 -16.61 -10.32 -29.79
CA PHE A 55 -15.45 -11.06 -30.33
C PHE A 55 -15.78 -12.35 -31.09
N GLU A 56 -17.04 -12.82 -31.13
CA GLU A 56 -17.35 -14.07 -31.84
C GLU A 56 -17.49 -13.91 -33.36
N LEU A 57 -17.52 -12.69 -33.92
CA LEU A 57 -17.80 -12.50 -35.35
C LEU A 57 -16.57 -12.33 -36.26
N PHE A 58 -15.35 -12.14 -35.72
CA PHE A 58 -14.16 -11.95 -36.57
C PHE A 58 -13.20 -13.14 -36.50
N SER A 59 -13.48 -14.06 -37.41
CA SER A 59 -12.63 -15.13 -37.92
C SER A 59 -11.12 -14.77 -37.99
N ALA A 60 -10.29 -15.67 -37.46
CA ALA A 60 -8.96 -16.02 -37.98
C ALA A 60 -7.92 -14.92 -38.27
N MET A 61 -7.81 -13.86 -37.46
CA MET A 61 -6.60 -13.02 -37.42
C MET A 61 -5.90 -13.15 -36.08
N TRP A 62 -4.74 -13.82 -36.07
CA TRP A 62 -3.67 -13.74 -35.05
C TRP A 62 -4.16 -13.26 -33.67
N LEU A 63 -4.86 -14.15 -32.96
CA LEU A 63 -5.17 -13.91 -31.55
C LEU A 63 -3.83 -13.90 -30.81
N LYS A 64 -3.31 -12.71 -30.48
CA LYS A 64 -2.20 -12.59 -29.54
C LYS A 64 -2.59 -13.40 -28.29
N PRO A 65 -1.71 -14.27 -27.77
CA PRO A 65 -2.02 -14.99 -26.55
C PRO A 65 -2.41 -13.99 -25.47
N LYS A 66 -3.54 -14.24 -24.79
CA LYS A 66 -3.99 -13.39 -23.69
C LYS A 66 -2.89 -13.35 -22.64
N PRO A 67 -2.58 -12.18 -22.06
CA PRO A 67 -1.61 -12.11 -20.98
C PRO A 67 -2.11 -12.95 -19.79
N SER A 68 -1.28 -13.89 -19.34
CA SER A 68 -1.53 -14.68 -18.14
C SER A 68 -0.77 -14.06 -16.95
N PHE A 69 -1.46 -13.82 -15.84
CA PHE A 69 -0.83 -13.41 -14.59
C PHE A 69 -1.12 -14.47 -13.51
N VAL A 70 -0.05 -15.04 -12.94
CA VAL A 70 -0.13 -16.08 -11.90
C VAL A 70 0.71 -15.64 -10.71
N ALA A 71 0.06 -15.15 -9.66
CA ALA A 71 0.72 -14.68 -8.43
C ALA A 71 1.00 -15.82 -7.43
N SER A 72 1.66 -16.90 -7.87
CA SER A 72 1.94 -18.10 -7.06
C SER A 72 3.27 -18.05 -6.27
N HIS A 73 3.81 -16.85 -6.05
CA HIS A 73 5.11 -16.58 -5.43
C HIS A 73 5.10 -15.16 -4.84
N PRO A 74 6.08 -14.76 -4.01
CA PRO A 74 6.08 -13.44 -3.38
C PRO A 74 5.91 -12.29 -4.39
N PHE A 75 4.99 -11.37 -4.10
CA PHE A 75 4.68 -10.23 -4.97
C PHE A 75 4.50 -8.94 -4.18
N LEU A 76 4.68 -7.81 -4.85
CA LEU A 76 4.41 -6.48 -4.33
C LEU A 76 3.02 -6.01 -4.77
N PHE A 77 2.37 -5.23 -3.94
CA PHE A 77 1.12 -4.55 -4.29
C PHE A 77 1.16 -3.08 -3.88
N MET A 78 0.35 -2.28 -4.57
CA MET A 78 0.15 -0.88 -4.25
C MET A 78 -1.33 -0.53 -4.37
N ILE A 79 -1.87 0.12 -3.34
CA ILE A 79 -3.20 0.73 -3.40
C ILE A 79 -2.95 2.23 -3.64
N ARG A 80 -3.34 2.71 -4.81
CA ARG A 80 -3.14 4.09 -5.25
C ARG A 80 -4.49 4.73 -5.51
N GLU A 81 -4.66 5.95 -5.00
CA GLU A 81 -5.65 6.89 -5.51
C GLU A 81 -4.97 7.82 -6.53
N GLU A 82 -5.67 8.22 -7.58
CA GLU A 82 -5.08 8.89 -8.76
C GLU A 82 -4.35 10.19 -8.40
N THR A 83 -4.84 10.90 -7.38
CA THR A 83 -4.33 12.19 -6.89
C THR A 83 -3.64 12.13 -5.53
N SER A 84 -3.65 10.99 -4.84
CA SER A 84 -3.23 10.92 -3.42
C SER A 84 -2.13 9.89 -3.17
N LEU A 85 -1.76 9.77 -1.90
CA LEU A 85 -0.70 8.88 -1.41
C LEU A 85 -1.00 7.41 -1.72
N ALA A 86 0.05 6.66 -2.02
CA ALA A 86 -0.04 5.22 -2.24
C ALA A 86 0.30 4.43 -0.97
N VAL A 87 -0.43 3.34 -0.73
CA VAL A 87 -0.09 2.31 0.25
C VAL A 87 0.71 1.23 -0.46
N PHE A 88 1.86 0.86 0.08
CA PHE A 88 2.73 -0.19 -0.46
C PHE A 88 2.72 -1.39 0.47
N GLY A 89 2.72 -2.59 -0.11
CA GLY A 89 2.84 -3.82 0.65
C GLY A 89 3.48 -4.95 -0.15
N ALA A 90 3.81 -6.03 0.55
CA ALA A 90 4.38 -7.24 -0.02
C ALA A 90 3.66 -8.44 0.56
N VAL A 91 3.29 -9.40 -0.30
CA VAL A 91 2.79 -10.71 0.11
C VAL A 91 3.94 -11.69 -0.04
N LEU A 92 4.48 -12.18 1.07
CA LEU A 92 5.56 -13.17 1.07
C LEU A 92 5.03 -14.60 1.20
N ASN A 93 3.96 -14.77 1.98
CA ASN A 93 3.27 -16.04 2.13
C ASN A 93 1.79 -15.79 2.40
N PRO A 94 0.89 -16.11 1.46
CA PRO A 94 -0.54 -15.86 1.60
C PRO A 94 -1.27 -16.89 2.49
N VAL A 95 -0.59 -17.96 2.92
CA VAL A 95 -1.18 -19.03 3.75
C VAL A 95 -0.90 -18.80 5.25
N LEU A 96 -0.03 -17.83 5.57
CA LEU A 96 0.17 -17.40 6.94
C LEU A 96 -0.91 -16.37 7.29
N ASP A 97 -2.11 -16.83 7.62
CA ASP A 97 -2.94 -16.02 8.50
C ASP A 97 -3.89 -16.85 9.38
N SER A 98 -3.83 -16.53 10.67
CA SER A 98 -4.90 -16.59 11.67
C SER A 98 -4.57 -15.53 12.72
#